data_AF-A0A1H2KZ12-F1
#
_entry.id   AF-A0A1H2KZ12-F1
#
_cell.length_a   1.000
_cell.length_b   1.000
_cell.length_c   1.000
_cell.angle_alpha   90.00
_cell.angle_beta   90.00
_cell.angle_gamma   90.00
#
_symmetry.space_group_name_H-M   'P 1'
#
loop_
_entity.id
_entity.type
_entity.pdbx_description
1 polymer ?
#
loop_
_entity_poly.entity_id
_entity_poly.type
_entity_poly.pdbx_seq_one_letter_code
_entity_poly.pdbx_strand_id
1 'polypeptide(L)'
;MKRFRLAAAATIAVAALGGVAVGSLPTGGSSVVTVVDAVDPAGLYNDAQSKFASGDVAGGLAALQKALTLAPADTDALALQAIWADQMDDAAVSNAALGRLRVLNPLLATTARNVISGVATAAQIIPDTTPKPVSGRVAIVVLGFGLNANGKMAPSW
;
A
#
# COMPACT_ATOMS: atom_id res chain seq x y z
N MET A 1 -57.39 2.03 4.62
CA MET A 1 -56.14 2.43 5.30
C MET A 1 -54.97 2.30 4.32
N LYS A 2 -54.38 3.45 3.96
CA LYS A 2 -53.14 3.62 3.17
C LYS A 2 -51.97 2.86 3.79
N ARG A 3 -51.10 2.23 2.96
CA ARG A 3 -49.60 2.35 2.96
C ARG A 3 -49.06 1.94 1.58
N PHE A 4 -48.81 2.92 0.71
CA PHE A 4 -48.07 2.75 -0.53
C PHE A 4 -46.58 2.56 -0.22
N ARG A 5 -45.93 1.56 -0.79
CA ARG A 5 -44.47 1.43 -0.80
C ARG A 5 -43.94 2.11 -2.06
N LEU A 6 -43.35 3.29 -1.89
CA LEU A 6 -42.57 4.00 -2.90
C LEU A 6 -41.21 3.30 -3.05
N ALA A 7 -40.98 2.68 -4.19
CA ALA A 7 -39.64 2.29 -4.64
C ALA A 7 -39.13 3.41 -5.56
N ALA A 8 -38.23 4.24 -5.03
CA ALA A 8 -37.55 5.28 -5.81
C ALA A 8 -36.36 4.65 -6.52
N ALA A 9 -36.53 4.37 -7.82
CA ALA A 9 -35.43 4.13 -8.74
C ALA A 9 -34.83 5.49 -9.12
N ALA A 10 -33.66 5.82 -8.57
CA ALA A 10 -32.91 7.01 -8.95
C ALA A 10 -32.05 6.69 -10.18
N THR A 11 -32.60 6.89 -11.37
CA THR A 11 -31.83 7.04 -12.60
C THR A 11 -31.10 8.40 -12.55
N ILE A 12 -29.78 8.38 -12.37
CA ILE A 12 -28.97 9.57 -12.56
C ILE A 12 -28.86 9.83 -14.07
N ALA A 13 -29.69 10.74 -14.55
CA ALA A 13 -29.51 11.38 -15.84
C ALA A 13 -28.31 12.33 -15.73
N VAL A 14 -27.17 11.96 -16.30
CA VAL A 14 -26.08 12.91 -16.54
C VAL A 14 -26.39 13.62 -17.85
N ALA A 15 -26.64 14.91 -17.73
CA ALA A 15 -26.92 15.83 -18.82
C ALA A 15 -25.75 15.84 -19.83
N ALA A 16 -26.06 15.43 -21.06
CA ALA A 16 -25.28 15.78 -22.24
C ALA A 16 -25.39 17.29 -22.46
N LEU A 17 -24.39 18.05 -21.99
CA LEU A 17 -24.24 19.44 -22.40
C LEU A 17 -23.73 19.45 -23.85
N GLY A 18 -24.63 19.87 -24.73
CA GLY A 18 -24.41 19.97 -26.16
C GLY A 18 -23.30 20.93 -26.53
N GLY A 19 -22.28 20.41 -27.21
CA GLY A 19 -21.48 21.18 -28.15
C GLY A 19 -22.11 21.06 -29.53
N VAL A 20 -22.80 22.09 -29.99
CA VAL A 20 -23.27 22.18 -31.37
C VAL A 20 -22.15 22.79 -32.20
N ALA A 21 -21.49 21.97 -33.02
CA ALA A 21 -20.64 22.44 -34.10
C ALA A 21 -20.81 21.49 -35.29
N VAL A 22 -21.88 21.67 -36.06
CA VAL A 22 -22.06 21.00 -37.35
C VAL A 22 -21.33 21.82 -38.40
N GLY A 23 -20.00 21.69 -38.43
CA GLY A 23 -19.16 22.06 -39.57
C GLY A 23 -18.90 20.82 -40.41
N SER A 24 -19.24 20.86 -41.70
CA SER A 24 -18.94 19.76 -42.62
C SER A 24 -17.53 19.89 -43.22
N LEU A 25 -16.94 18.73 -43.55
CA LEU A 25 -15.71 18.44 -44.34
C LEU A 25 -14.41 18.23 -43.52
N PRO A 26 -13.44 17.39 -43.99
CA PRO A 26 -13.47 16.30 -44.96
C PRO A 26 -13.03 14.94 -44.36
N THR A 27 -13.30 13.85 -45.08
CA THR A 27 -12.88 12.48 -44.76
C THR A 27 -11.37 12.31 -44.87
N GLY A 28 -10.68 12.23 -43.73
CA GLY A 28 -9.29 11.80 -43.66
C GLY A 28 -8.62 12.17 -42.34
N GLY A 29 -8.09 11.17 -41.64
CA GLY A 29 -7.09 11.38 -40.59
C GLY A 29 -7.55 11.08 -39.17
N SER A 30 -6.84 10.13 -38.57
CA SER A 30 -6.59 9.99 -37.13
C SER A 30 -7.80 9.69 -36.25
N SER A 31 -7.99 8.40 -35.93
CA SER A 31 -8.80 8.06 -34.75
C SER A 31 -8.08 8.62 -33.52
N VAL A 32 -8.62 9.68 -32.94
CA VAL A 32 -8.27 10.08 -31.58
C VAL A 32 -8.94 9.05 -30.68
N VAL A 33 -8.19 7.99 -30.35
CA VAL A 33 -8.55 7.13 -29.22
C VAL A 33 -8.29 7.97 -27.98
N THR A 34 -9.36 8.52 -27.40
CA THR A 34 -9.31 9.03 -26.03
C THR A 34 -9.09 7.83 -25.11
N VAL A 35 -7.82 7.48 -24.88
CA VAL A 35 -7.45 6.69 -23.70
C VAL A 35 -7.66 7.62 -22.52
N VAL A 36 -8.86 7.58 -21.93
CA VAL A 36 -8.98 7.95 -20.52
C VAL A 36 -8.15 6.90 -19.80
N ASP A 37 -6.93 7.27 -19.45
CA ASP A 37 -6.13 6.54 -18.46
C ASP A 37 -6.81 6.81 -17.11
N ALA A 38 -7.98 6.19 -16.91
CA ALA A 38 -8.68 6.23 -15.65
C ALA A 38 -7.72 5.57 -14.66
N VAL A 39 -7.13 6.39 -13.79
CA VAL A 39 -6.29 5.89 -12.72
C VAL A 39 -7.15 4.95 -11.89
N ASP A 40 -6.92 3.64 -12.03
CA ASP A 40 -7.65 2.60 -11.33
C ASP A 40 -6.97 2.30 -9.98
N PRO A 41 -7.73 2.15 -8.88
CA PRO A 41 -7.17 1.80 -7.58
C PRO A 41 -6.26 0.57 -7.59
N ALA A 42 -6.56 -0.47 -8.38
CA ALA A 42 -5.72 -1.67 -8.42
C ALA A 42 -4.38 -1.38 -9.12
N GLY A 43 -4.39 -0.51 -10.14
CA GLY A 43 -3.17 0.00 -10.77
C GLY A 43 -2.26 0.72 -9.76
N LEU A 44 -2.82 1.60 -8.93
CA LEU A 44 -2.09 2.30 -7.88
C LEU A 44 -1.62 1.38 -6.75
N TYR A 45 -2.39 0.35 -6.41
CA TYR A 45 -1.99 -0.66 -5.43
C TYR A 45 -0.79 -1.48 -5.94
N ASN A 46 -0.81 -1.93 -7.19
CA ASN A 46 0.31 -2.64 -7.81
C ASN A 46 1.54 -1.76 -7.97
N ASP A 47 1.34 -0.50 -8.34
CA ASP A 47 2.42 0.50 -8.38
C ASP A 47 3.06 0.69 -6.99
N ALA A 48 2.24 0.77 -5.93
CA ALA A 48 2.74 0.83 -4.56
C ALA A 48 3.59 -0.40 -4.21
N GLN A 49 3.10 -1.61 -4.51
CA GLN A 49 3.86 -2.85 -4.27
C GLN A 49 5.19 -2.89 -5.03
N SER A 50 5.21 -2.44 -6.28
CA SER A 50 6.45 -2.35 -7.06
C SER A 50 7.44 -1.38 -6.43
N LYS A 51 6.96 -0.23 -5.94
CA LYS A 51 7.80 0.78 -5.29
C LYS A 51 8.37 0.28 -3.95
N PHE A 52 7.55 -0.41 -3.15
CA PHE A 52 8.03 -1.08 -1.94
C PHE A 52 9.12 -2.11 -2.25
N ALA A 53 8.93 -2.92 -3.29
CA ALA A 53 9.92 -3.91 -3.71
C ALA A 53 11.23 -3.27 -4.20
N SER A 54 11.19 -2.07 -4.76
CA SER A 54 12.37 -1.31 -5.17
C SER A 54 12.98 -0.43 -4.07
N GLY A 55 12.41 -0.43 -2.86
CA GLY A 55 12.86 0.40 -1.73
C GLY A 55 12.37 1.86 -1.76
N ASP A 56 11.51 2.24 -2.71
CA ASP A 56 10.85 3.55 -2.74
C ASP A 56 9.60 3.52 -1.84
N VAL A 57 9.82 3.50 -0.53
CA VAL A 57 8.72 3.40 0.44
C VAL A 57 7.84 4.65 0.44
N ALA A 58 8.44 5.83 0.31
CA ALA A 58 7.69 7.09 0.26
C ALA A 58 6.79 7.17 -0.99
N GLY A 59 7.32 6.79 -2.16
CA GLY A 59 6.51 6.71 -3.37
C GLY A 59 5.42 5.64 -3.29
N GLY A 60 5.70 4.50 -2.65
CA GLY A 60 4.71 3.46 -2.42
C GLY A 60 3.55 3.92 -1.54
N LEU A 61 3.84 4.63 -0.44
CA LEU A 61 2.84 5.23 0.44
C LEU A 61 2.01 6.31 -0.29
N ALA A 62 2.63 7.13 -1.14
CA ALA A 62 1.92 8.10 -1.95
C ALA A 62 0.97 7.44 -2.96
N ALA A 63 1.37 6.31 -3.56
CA ALA A 63 0.52 5.52 -4.45
C ALA A 63 -0.67 4.91 -3.70
N LEU A 64 -0.46 4.35 -2.50
CA LEU A 64 -1.55 3.86 -1.64
C LEU A 64 -2.51 4.98 -1.23
N GLN A 65 -1.99 6.17 -0.90
CA GLN A 65 -2.85 7.29 -0.53
C GLN A 65 -3.78 7.68 -1.68
N LYS A 66 -3.26 7.72 -2.91
CA LYS A 66 -4.09 7.91 -4.12
C LYS A 66 -5.08 6.76 -4.34
N ALA A 67 -4.67 5.52 -4.11
CA ALA A 67 -5.59 4.37 -4.23
C ALA A 67 -6.75 4.53 -3.24
N LEU A 68 -6.47 4.95 -2.02
CA LEU A 68 -7.44 5.14 -0.94
C LEU A 68 -8.29 6.41 -1.09
N THR A 69 -7.92 7.38 -1.92
CA THR A 69 -8.84 8.47 -2.29
C THR A 69 -9.92 7.98 -3.26
N LEU A 70 -9.57 7.04 -4.13
CA LEU A 70 -10.47 6.45 -5.13
C LEU A 70 -11.28 5.27 -4.57
N ALA A 71 -10.69 4.47 -3.69
CA ALA A 71 -11.31 3.35 -3.00
C ALA A 71 -11.12 3.46 -1.47
N PRO A 72 -11.88 4.33 -0.77
CA PRO A 72 -11.68 4.60 0.65
C PRO A 72 -11.95 3.42 1.61
N ALA A 73 -12.64 2.39 1.12
CA ALA A 73 -12.98 1.20 1.89
C ALA A 73 -12.09 -0.01 1.54
N ASP A 74 -11.05 0.18 0.72
CA ASP A 74 -10.08 -0.87 0.42
C ASP A 74 -9.28 -1.24 1.69
N THR A 75 -9.62 -2.41 2.25
CA THR A 75 -9.03 -2.89 3.49
C THR A 75 -7.58 -3.35 3.32
N ASP A 76 -7.21 -3.82 2.13
CA ASP A 76 -5.86 -4.32 1.85
C ASP A 76 -4.90 -3.14 1.68
N ALA A 77 -5.33 -2.10 0.97
CA ALA A 77 -4.59 -0.85 0.87
C ALA A 77 -4.43 -0.15 2.24
N LEU A 78 -5.46 -0.16 3.10
CA LEU A 78 -5.36 0.36 4.47
C LEU A 78 -4.38 -0.45 5.34
N ALA A 79 -4.41 -1.79 5.24
CA ALA A 79 -3.49 -2.65 5.99
C ALA A 79 -2.04 -2.42 5.55
N LEU A 80 -1.81 -2.32 4.24
CA LEU A 80 -0.48 -2.09 3.69
C LEU A 80 0.04 -0.68 4.04
N GLN A 81 -0.83 0.34 4.01
CA GLN A 81 -0.48 1.70 4.44
C GLN A 81 -0.05 1.72 5.90
N ALA A 82 -0.78 1.02 6.78
CA ALA A 82 -0.43 0.96 8.20
C ALA A 82 0.96 0.37 8.44
N ILE A 83 1.26 -0.76 7.80
CA ILE A 83 2.53 -1.48 7.98
C ILE A 83 3.71 -0.65 7.46
N TRP A 84 3.62 -0.10 6.25
CA TRP A 84 4.72 0.67 5.68
C TRP A 84 4.89 2.05 6.30
N ALA A 85 3.82 2.68 6.77
CA ALA A 85 3.93 3.93 7.52
C ALA A 85 4.66 3.71 8.85
N ASP A 86 4.40 2.61 9.54
CA ASP A 86 5.13 2.23 10.75
C ASP A 86 6.64 2.03 10.47
N GLN A 87 6.99 1.34 9.38
CA GLN A 87 8.39 1.18 8.96
C GLN A 87 9.11 2.49 8.60
N MET A 88 8.35 3.56 8.32
CA MET A 88 8.87 4.91 8.06
C MET A 88 8.81 5.80 9.32
N ASP A 89 8.51 5.24 10.48
CA ASP A 89 8.28 5.95 11.74
C ASP A 89 7.13 6.99 11.67
N ASP A 90 6.20 6.86 10.70
CA ASP A 90 5.00 7.69 10.59
C ASP A 90 3.82 7.09 11.37
N ALA A 91 3.90 7.24 12.69
CA ALA A 91 2.88 6.75 13.61
C ALA A 91 1.50 7.39 13.37
N ALA A 92 1.43 8.61 12.82
CA ALA A 92 0.16 9.28 12.58
C ALA A 92 -0.60 8.62 11.44
N VAL A 93 0.07 8.38 10.31
CA VAL A 93 -0.53 7.67 9.15
C VAL A 93 -0.85 6.23 9.51
N SER A 94 0.06 5.54 10.21
CA SER A 94 -0.17 4.16 10.65
C SER A 94 -1.41 4.02 11.53
N ASN A 95 -1.52 4.84 12.57
CA ASN A 95 -2.67 4.80 13.48
C ASN A 95 -3.99 5.19 12.81
N ALA A 96 -3.96 6.17 11.91
CA ALA A 96 -5.16 6.56 11.15
C ALA A 96 -5.66 5.42 10.25
N ALA A 97 -4.74 4.75 9.55
CA ALA A 97 -5.06 3.62 8.68
C ALA A 97 -5.63 2.44 9.51
N LEU A 98 -4.97 2.08 10.62
CA LEU A 98 -5.46 1.05 11.55
C LEU A 98 -6.82 1.40 12.16
N GLY A 99 -7.04 2.68 12.47
CA GLY A 99 -8.31 3.17 13.00
C GLY A 99 -9.47 2.94 12.03
N ARG A 100 -9.27 3.29 10.74
CA ARG A 100 -10.24 3.03 9.68
C ARG A 100 -10.42 1.54 9.43
N LEU A 101 -9.32 0.80 9.36
CA LEU A 101 -9.35 -0.64 9.13
C LEU A 101 -10.07 -1.38 10.25
N ARG A 102 -9.97 -0.92 11.50
CA ARG A 102 -10.71 -1.51 12.64
C ARG A 102 -12.22 -1.39 12.49
N VAL A 103 -12.72 -0.34 11.82
CA VAL A 103 -14.15 -0.15 11.56
C VAL A 103 -14.61 -1.07 10.42
N LEU A 104 -13.80 -1.20 9.36
CA LEU A 104 -14.16 -1.95 8.15
C LEU A 104 -13.92 -3.46 8.29
N ASN A 105 -12.79 -3.84 8.86
CA ASN A 105 -12.33 -5.22 9.03
C ASN A 105 -11.48 -5.37 10.31
N PRO A 106 -12.12 -5.59 11.48
CA PRO A 106 -11.45 -5.69 12.77
C PRO A 106 -10.39 -6.80 12.85
N LEU A 107 -10.63 -7.92 12.15
CA LEU A 107 -9.71 -9.05 12.10
C LEU A 107 -8.42 -8.64 11.38
N LEU A 108 -8.54 -8.07 10.17
CA LEU A 108 -7.37 -7.60 9.42
C LEU A 108 -6.63 -6.47 10.14
N ALA A 109 -7.33 -5.57 10.83
CA ALA A 109 -6.70 -4.56 11.68
C ALA A 109 -5.89 -5.15 12.84
N THR A 110 -6.31 -6.32 13.34
CA THR A 110 -5.58 -7.05 14.39
C THR A 110 -4.37 -7.74 13.79
N THR A 111 -4.52 -8.39 12.64
CA THR A 111 -3.40 -9.00 11.91
C THR A 111 -2.33 -7.96 11.56
N ALA A 112 -2.69 -6.81 11.00
CA ALA A 112 -1.74 -5.74 10.68
C ALA A 112 -1.00 -5.23 11.93
N ARG A 113 -1.70 -5.04 13.06
CA ARG A 113 -1.06 -4.69 14.34
C ARG A 113 -0.10 -5.75 14.83
N ASN A 114 -0.44 -7.03 14.69
CA ASN A 114 0.44 -8.13 15.09
C ASN A 114 1.69 -8.22 14.21
N VAL A 115 1.59 -7.89 12.92
CA VAL A 115 2.76 -7.78 12.04
C VAL A 115 3.68 -6.66 12.52
N ILE A 116 3.13 -5.46 12.71
CA ILE A 116 3.87 -4.28 13.21
C ILE A 116 4.57 -4.60 14.54
N SER A 117 3.84 -5.10 15.52
CA SER A 117 4.42 -5.42 16.84
C SER A 117 5.41 -6.58 16.78
N GLY A 118 5.18 -7.56 15.93
CA GLY A 118 6.09 -8.68 15.69
C GLY A 118 7.43 -8.22 15.13
N VAL A 119 7.42 -7.33 14.13
CA VAL A 119 8.64 -6.73 13.57
C VAL A 119 9.36 -5.89 14.63
N ALA A 120 8.65 -5.03 15.36
CA ALA A 120 9.23 -4.21 16.42
C ALA A 120 9.88 -5.08 17.53
N THR A 121 9.24 -6.19 17.90
CA THR A 121 9.76 -7.13 18.89
C THR A 121 11.00 -7.85 18.36
N ALA A 122 10.97 -8.31 17.10
CA ALA A 122 12.10 -8.97 16.47
C ALA A 122 13.32 -8.04 16.34
N ALA A 123 13.10 -6.76 16.06
CA ALA A 123 14.17 -5.76 15.97
C ALA A 123 14.91 -5.53 17.30
N GLN A 124 14.30 -5.88 18.45
CA GLN A 124 14.93 -5.79 19.76
C GLN A 124 15.76 -7.04 20.13
N ILE A 125 15.71 -8.11 19.33
CA ILE A 125 16.51 -9.30 19.57
C ILE A 125 17.97 -8.96 19.25
N ILE A 126 18.78 -8.75 20.29
CA ILE A 126 20.23 -8.60 20.18
C ILE A 126 20.84 -10.01 20.30
N PRO A 127 21.43 -10.58 19.23
CA PRO A 127 22.10 -11.86 19.33
C PRO A 127 23.32 -11.77 20.26
N ASP A 128 23.56 -12.77 21.10
CA ASP A 128 24.84 -12.88 21.81
C ASP A 128 25.93 -13.21 20.78
N THR A 129 26.70 -12.19 20.41
CA THR A 129 27.83 -12.30 19.47
C THR A 129 29.16 -12.56 20.19
N THR A 130 29.15 -12.82 21.50
CA THR A 130 30.37 -13.04 22.27
C THR A 130 30.95 -14.41 21.94
N PRO A 131 32.23 -14.50 21.50
CA PRO A 131 32.88 -15.78 21.27
C PRO A 131 32.85 -16.64 22.54
N LYS A 132 32.32 -17.87 22.43
CA LYS A 132 32.33 -18.83 23.54
C LYS A 132 33.48 -19.83 23.32
N PRO A 133 34.30 -20.11 24.36
CA PRO A 133 35.31 -21.15 24.25
C PRO A 133 34.62 -22.52 24.08
N VAL A 134 35.01 -23.23 23.04
CA VAL A 134 34.54 -24.58 22.68
C VAL A 134 35.73 -25.52 22.74
N SER A 135 35.64 -26.60 23.53
CA SER A 135 36.70 -27.61 23.62
C SER A 135 36.16 -29.02 23.32
N GLY A 136 36.99 -29.85 22.68
CA GLY A 136 36.69 -31.28 22.45
C GLY A 136 35.70 -31.61 21.33
N ARG A 137 35.16 -30.61 20.60
CA ARG A 137 34.29 -30.82 19.42
C ARG A 137 34.59 -29.79 18.34
N VAL A 138 34.32 -30.15 17.08
CA VAL A 138 34.30 -29.21 15.95
C VAL A 138 33.19 -28.19 16.19
N ALA A 139 33.51 -26.91 16.08
CA ALA A 139 32.54 -25.83 16.20
C ALA A 139 32.24 -25.20 14.84
N ILE A 140 30.98 -24.83 14.61
CA ILE A 140 30.58 -24.00 13.48
C ILE A 140 30.72 -22.56 13.94
N VAL A 141 31.63 -21.81 13.30
CA VAL A 141 31.77 -20.37 13.50
C VAL A 141 30.91 -19.67 12.47
N VAL A 142 29.92 -18.91 12.93
CA VAL A 142 29.12 -18.03 12.07
C VAL A 142 29.74 -16.64 12.13
N LEU A 143 30.37 -16.21 11.04
CA LEU A 143 30.86 -14.85 10.88
C LEU A 143 29.67 -13.96 10.47
N GLY A 144 29.14 -13.19 11.42
CA GLY A 144 28.14 -12.16 11.11
C GLY A 144 28.81 -11.00 10.39
N PHE A 145 28.47 -10.81 9.11
CA PHE A 145 28.80 -9.57 8.40
C PHE A 145 27.61 -8.62 8.51
N GLY A 146 27.87 -7.37 8.90
CA GLY A 146 26.89 -6.30 8.75
C GLY A 146 26.60 -6.05 7.26
N LEU A 147 25.33 -5.84 6.91
CA LEU A 147 24.96 -5.32 5.60
C LEU A 147 25.00 -3.80 5.67
N ASN A 148 25.56 -3.17 4.65
CA ASN A 148 25.43 -1.72 4.48
C ASN A 148 24.03 -1.37 3.93
N ALA A 149 23.73 -0.08 3.78
CA ALA A 149 22.46 0.40 3.23
C ALA A 149 22.14 -0.10 1.82
N ASN A 150 23.12 -0.66 1.08
CA ASN A 150 22.92 -1.26 -0.24
C ASN A 150 22.89 -2.80 -0.23
N GLY A 151 22.77 -3.42 0.95
CA GLY A 151 22.64 -4.87 1.11
C GLY A 151 23.93 -5.66 0.83
N LYS A 152 25.08 -4.99 0.64
CA LYS A 152 26.38 -5.66 0.50
C LYS A 152 27.05 -5.87 1.85
N MET A 153 27.78 -6.97 1.94
CA MET A 153 28.63 -7.26 3.09
C MET A 153 29.71 -6.19 3.22
N ALA A 154 29.82 -5.59 4.41
CA ALA A 154 30.93 -4.72 4.77
C ALA A 154 31.57 -5.23 6.08
N PRO A 155 32.89 -5.08 6.27
CA PRO A 155 33.51 -5.32 7.56
C PRO A 155 32.91 -4.36 8.59
N SER A 156 32.30 -4.89 9.65
CA SER A 156 32.01 -4.12 10.86
C SER A 156 33.27 -4.18 11.74
N TRP A 157 34.07 -3.12 11.71
CA TRP A 157 35.17 -2.87 12.64
C TRP A 157 34.77 -1.80 13.65
#